data_AF-A0A966AKP1-F1
#
_entry.id   AF-A0A966AKP1-F1
#
_cell.length_a   1.000
_cell.length_b   1.000
_cell.length_c   1.000
_cell.angle_alpha   90.00
_cell.angle_beta   90.00
_cell.angle_gamma   90.00
#
_symmetry.space_group_name_H-M   'P 1'
#
loop_
_entity.id
_entity.type
_entity.pdbx_description
1 polymer ?
#
loop_
_entity_poly.entity_id
_entity_poly.type
_entity_poly.pdbx_seq_one_letter_code
_entity_poly.pdbx_strand_id
1 'polypeptide(L)'
;MFRRTPIDGLDINIDGDRYVFQSPQDFEFALNGRTSLPAPKIAALSRLSDDELLREAEAIRAVEQRFAEALSGTLEDITSVGPFLRTMEPSIISQDNNWRSIIRALNGVDRMPETYKKIALVKYMQYLTSRQEVVKSRYANRQSGKAGEARPENESAVYRPTARFRETMLINLNASPELERHETSFSRLPKGETVEVDLEGEHPIDLLLAKHQCRILLRDRLMFVDQGGNNSELREGRNVVGRDVTSDVIMDASLRDVSRKHLIVESNGVGQIKLTDISSHGTSLPPKYLDHTSI
;
A
#
# COMPACT_ATOMS: atom_id res chain seq x y z
N MET A 1 -11.94 -25.18 31.89
CA MET A 1 -13.12 -24.50 31.34
C MET A 1 -12.83 -24.19 29.88
N PHE A 2 -13.31 -25.01 28.94
CA PHE A 2 -13.02 -24.81 27.51
C PHE A 2 -13.89 -23.67 27.00
N ARG A 3 -13.31 -22.47 26.81
CA ARG A 3 -13.96 -21.42 26.02
C ARG A 3 -14.08 -21.95 24.60
N ARG A 4 -15.31 -22.25 24.17
CA ARG A 4 -15.59 -22.53 22.77
C ARG A 4 -15.33 -21.25 22.00
N THR A 5 -14.35 -21.28 21.10
CA THR A 5 -14.15 -20.22 20.11
C THR A 5 -15.44 -20.09 19.29
N PRO A 6 -15.96 -18.88 19.04
CA PRO A 6 -17.09 -18.67 18.14
C PRO A 6 -16.80 -19.30 16.76
N ILE A 7 -17.85 -19.59 15.98
CA ILE A 7 -17.73 -20.19 14.64
C ILE A 7 -16.80 -19.37 13.73
N ASP A 8 -16.74 -18.05 13.96
CA ASP A 8 -15.88 -17.11 13.23
C ASP A 8 -14.63 -16.66 13.99
N GLY A 9 -14.34 -17.22 15.17
CA GLY A 9 -13.19 -16.82 15.97
C GLY A 9 -11.89 -17.52 15.53
N LEU A 10 -10.75 -16.92 15.88
CA LEU A 10 -9.42 -17.39 15.51
C LEU A 10 -8.61 -17.76 16.76
N ASP A 11 -8.04 -18.96 16.79
CA ASP A 11 -7.11 -19.41 17.81
C ASP A 11 -5.78 -19.79 17.14
N ILE A 12 -4.73 -19.03 17.43
CA ILE A 12 -3.41 -19.19 16.81
C ILE A 12 -2.29 -19.10 17.84
N ASN A 13 -1.22 -19.84 17.57
CA ASN A 13 0.03 -19.73 18.34
C ASN A 13 1.01 -18.84 17.57
N ILE A 14 1.45 -17.75 18.19
CA ILE A 14 2.47 -16.84 17.65
C ILE A 14 3.67 -16.90 18.60
N ASP A 15 4.78 -17.48 18.13
CA ASP A 15 6.06 -17.59 18.86
C ASP A 15 5.95 -18.21 20.26
N GLY A 16 5.05 -19.18 20.44
CA GLY A 16 4.84 -19.90 21.70
C GLY A 16 3.62 -19.42 22.48
N ASP A 17 3.17 -18.19 22.23
CA ASP A 17 2.02 -17.59 22.92
C ASP A 17 0.72 -17.89 22.18
N ARG A 18 -0.31 -18.28 22.94
CA ARG A 18 -1.65 -18.55 22.40
C ARG A 18 -2.48 -17.27 22.38
N TYR A 19 -3.00 -16.92 21.21
CA TYR A 19 -3.89 -15.79 20.99
C TYR A 19 -5.26 -16.28 20.54
N VAL A 20 -6.31 -15.73 21.15
CA VAL A 20 -7.71 -16.05 20.81
C VAL A 20 -8.44 -14.76 20.48
N PHE A 21 -8.97 -14.68 19.26
CA PHE A 21 -9.75 -13.56 18.74
C PHE A 21 -11.20 -13.99 18.58
N GLN A 22 -12.16 -13.17 19.01
CA GLN A 22 -13.58 -13.54 18.93
C GLN A 22 -14.17 -13.21 17.55
N SER A 23 -13.54 -12.28 16.82
CA SER A 23 -14.00 -11.79 15.53
C SER A 23 -12.82 -11.40 14.62
N PRO A 24 -13.05 -11.18 13.31
CA PRO A 24 -12.08 -10.56 12.42
C PRO A 24 -11.67 -9.15 12.87
N GLN A 25 -12.61 -8.36 13.39
CA GLN A 25 -12.36 -7.00 13.89
C GLN A 25 -11.41 -7.00 15.09
N ASP A 26 -11.55 -7.95 16.02
CA ASP A 26 -10.64 -8.11 17.16
C ASP A 26 -9.21 -8.37 16.70
N PHE A 27 -9.07 -9.22 15.68
CA PHE A 27 -7.78 -9.56 15.09
C PHE A 27 -7.17 -8.35 14.37
N GLU A 28 -7.98 -7.64 13.59
CA GLU A 28 -7.56 -6.40 12.94
C GLU A 28 -7.06 -5.36 13.94
N PHE A 29 -7.86 -5.10 14.98
CA PHE A 29 -7.49 -4.18 16.06
C PHE A 29 -6.15 -4.56 16.69
N ALA A 30 -5.94 -5.85 16.97
CA ALA A 30 -4.67 -6.33 17.50
C ALA A 30 -3.49 -6.13 16.55
N LEU A 31 -3.71 -6.24 15.23
CA LEU A 31 -2.66 -6.03 14.23
C LEU A 31 -2.34 -4.56 13.97
N ASN A 32 -3.24 -3.61 14.26
CA ASN A 32 -2.97 -2.18 14.06
C ASN A 32 -1.72 -1.69 14.81
N GLY A 33 -1.45 -2.21 16.01
CA GLY A 33 -0.22 -1.88 16.76
C GLY A 33 1.07 -2.39 16.11
N ARG A 34 0.98 -3.28 15.11
CA ARG A 34 2.11 -3.94 14.45
C ARG A 34 2.46 -3.33 13.08
N THR A 35 1.69 -2.33 12.62
CA THR A 35 1.92 -1.65 11.34
C THR A 35 3.04 -0.61 11.40
N SER A 36 3.45 -0.18 12.59
CA SER A 36 4.60 0.74 12.75
C SER A 36 5.92 -0.01 12.83
N LEU A 37 6.99 0.63 12.34
CA LEU A 37 8.34 0.06 12.44
C LEU A 37 8.84 0.06 13.89
N PRO A 38 9.36 -1.08 14.43
CA PRO A 38 9.86 -1.13 15.79
C PRO A 38 11.01 -0.15 16.02
N ALA A 39 11.04 0.50 17.19
CA ALA A 39 12.11 1.43 17.56
C ALA A 39 13.54 0.86 17.42
N PRO A 40 13.82 -0.41 17.80
CA PRO A 40 15.14 -1.02 17.57
C PRO A 40 15.52 -1.08 16.09
N LYS A 41 14.54 -1.32 15.21
CA LYS A 41 14.74 -1.36 13.76
C LYS A 41 15.00 0.04 13.20
N ILE A 42 14.30 1.07 13.70
CA ILE A 42 14.58 2.47 13.35
C ILE A 42 16.03 2.86 13.73
N ALA A 43 16.48 2.46 14.91
CA ALA A 43 17.85 2.70 15.37
C ALA A 43 18.88 1.96 14.50
N ALA A 44 18.61 0.73 14.10
CA ALA A 44 19.45 -0.03 13.17
C ALA A 44 19.53 0.64 11.78
N LEU A 45 18.40 1.06 11.21
CA LEU A 45 18.36 1.78 9.92
C LEU A 45 19.17 3.08 9.96
N SER A 46 19.22 3.74 11.12
CA SER A 46 19.99 4.97 11.29
C SER A 46 21.50 4.77 11.16
N ARG A 47 22.00 3.54 11.30
CA ARG A 47 23.42 3.17 11.19
C ARG A 47 23.83 2.70 9.79
N LEU A 48 22.86 2.42 8.92
CA LEU A 48 23.13 1.95 7.56
C LEU A 48 23.75 3.07 6.71
N SER A 49 24.59 2.71 5.74
CA SER A 49 25.06 3.59 4.67
C SER A 49 23.95 3.93 3.67
N ASP A 50 24.19 4.91 2.80
CA ASP A 50 23.20 5.32 1.79
C ASP A 50 22.92 4.20 0.78
N ASP A 51 23.93 3.43 0.37
CA ASP A 51 23.74 2.30 -0.54
C ASP A 51 23.04 1.11 0.14
N GLU A 52 23.17 0.94 1.45
CA GLU A 52 22.38 -0.03 2.22
C GLU A 52 20.93 0.40 2.38
N LEU A 53 20.66 1.69 2.60
CA LEU A 53 19.29 2.23 2.62
C LEU A 53 18.60 2.07 1.26
N LEU A 54 19.34 2.28 0.15
CA LEU A 54 18.81 2.05 -1.19
C LEU A 54 18.46 0.57 -1.41
N ARG A 55 19.35 -0.36 -1.04
CA ARG A 55 19.10 -1.81 -1.14
C ARG A 55 17.89 -2.25 -0.30
N GLU A 56 17.76 -1.70 0.90
CA GLU A 56 16.62 -1.95 1.77
C GLU A 56 15.31 -1.49 1.12
N ALA A 57 15.29 -0.29 0.53
CA ALA A 57 14.10 0.22 -0.15
C ALA A 57 13.74 -0.56 -1.42
N GLU A 58 14.73 -1.04 -2.19
CA GLU A 58 14.51 -1.95 -3.32
C GLU A 58 13.89 -3.28 -2.86
N ALA A 59 14.42 -3.85 -1.78
CA ALA A 59 13.89 -5.08 -1.20
C ALA A 59 12.44 -4.92 -0.75
N ILE A 60 12.11 -3.84 -0.03
CA ILE A 60 10.73 -3.53 0.39
C ILE A 60 9.81 -3.45 -0.83
N ARG A 61 10.21 -2.71 -1.87
CA ARG A 61 9.40 -2.53 -3.09
C ARG A 61 9.13 -3.85 -3.81
N ALA A 62 10.13 -4.72 -3.91
CA ALA A 62 9.97 -6.03 -4.52
C ALA A 62 8.93 -6.89 -3.78
N VAL A 63 8.92 -6.82 -2.44
CA VAL A 63 7.90 -7.50 -1.62
C VAL A 63 6.54 -6.85 -1.81
N GLU A 64 6.43 -5.53 -1.70
CA GLU A 64 5.15 -4.82 -1.87
C GLU A 64 4.50 -5.13 -3.22
N GLN A 65 5.28 -5.18 -4.30
CA GLN A 65 4.76 -5.46 -5.63
C GLN A 65 4.14 -6.86 -5.71
N ARG A 66 4.80 -7.88 -5.15
CA ARG A 66 4.27 -9.26 -5.12
C ARG A 66 2.97 -9.35 -4.33
N PHE A 67 2.86 -8.60 -3.24
CA PHE A 67 1.67 -8.57 -2.39
C PHE A 67 0.52 -7.79 -3.05
N ALA A 68 0.82 -6.67 -3.73
CA ALA A 68 -0.16 -5.91 -4.50
C ALA A 68 -0.70 -6.71 -5.69
N GLU A 69 0.15 -7.46 -6.39
CA GLU A 69 -0.27 -8.38 -7.45
C GLU A 69 -1.19 -9.48 -6.89
N ALA A 70 -0.89 -10.03 -5.71
CA ALA A 70 -1.76 -10.99 -5.05
C ALA A 70 -3.11 -10.41 -4.62
N LEU A 71 -3.12 -9.21 -4.02
CA LEU A 71 -4.37 -8.51 -3.70
C LEU A 71 -5.21 -8.26 -4.95
N SER A 72 -4.58 -7.74 -6.00
CA SER A 72 -5.25 -7.50 -7.28
C SER A 72 -5.85 -8.77 -7.85
N GLY A 73 -5.12 -9.90 -7.82
CA GLY A 73 -5.62 -11.19 -8.30
C GLY A 73 -6.76 -11.75 -7.45
N THR A 74 -6.67 -11.60 -6.12
CA THR A 74 -7.74 -12.05 -5.20
C THR A 74 -9.03 -11.25 -5.29
N LEU A 75 -8.98 -10.07 -5.93
CA LEU A 75 -10.13 -9.22 -6.25
C LEU A 75 -10.61 -9.41 -7.70
N GLU A 76 -9.82 -10.06 -8.57
CA GLU A 76 -10.13 -10.30 -10.00
C GLU A 76 -10.91 -11.60 -10.22
N ASP A 77 -10.64 -12.64 -9.44
CA ASP A 77 -11.27 -13.95 -9.57
C ASP A 77 -11.36 -14.64 -8.20
N ILE A 78 -12.25 -15.62 -8.06
CA ILE A 78 -12.46 -16.51 -6.90
C ILE A 78 -11.16 -17.26 -6.55
N THR A 79 -10.17 -16.54 -6.04
CA THR A 79 -8.90 -17.03 -5.56
C THR A 79 -8.68 -16.43 -4.19
N SER A 80 -8.88 -17.29 -3.21
CA SER A 80 -8.42 -17.12 -1.83
C SER A 80 -7.00 -16.55 -1.78
N VAL A 81 -6.72 -15.69 -0.80
CA VAL A 81 -5.37 -15.25 -0.44
C VAL A 81 -4.56 -16.46 0.09
N GLY A 82 -5.24 -17.49 0.59
CA GLY A 82 -4.65 -18.72 1.12
C GLY A 82 -3.56 -19.39 0.27
N PRO A 83 -3.82 -19.82 -0.98
CA PRO A 83 -2.82 -20.37 -1.88
C PRO A 83 -1.57 -19.49 -2.03
N PHE A 84 -1.75 -18.18 -2.23
CA PHE A 84 -0.62 -17.25 -2.33
C PHE A 84 0.24 -17.26 -1.07
N LEU A 85 -0.37 -17.11 0.11
CA LEU A 85 0.36 -17.13 1.38
C LEU A 85 1.05 -18.47 1.65
N ARG A 86 0.49 -19.60 1.22
CA ARG A 86 1.10 -20.93 1.40
C ARG A 86 2.30 -21.18 0.48
N THR A 87 2.27 -20.64 -0.74
CA THR A 87 3.37 -20.79 -1.71
C THR A 87 4.52 -19.81 -1.49
N MET A 88 4.29 -18.77 -0.67
CA MET A 88 5.30 -17.77 -0.38
C MET A 88 6.41 -18.31 0.53
N GLU A 89 7.66 -18.04 0.17
CA GLU A 89 8.79 -18.34 1.03
C GLU A 89 8.74 -17.49 2.32
N PRO A 90 8.76 -18.10 3.52
CA PRO A 90 8.63 -17.34 4.77
C PRO A 90 9.73 -16.31 5.02
N SER A 91 10.90 -16.47 4.40
CA SER A 91 12.05 -15.56 4.52
C SER A 91 11.76 -14.16 3.97
N ILE A 92 10.85 -14.06 2.99
CA ILE A 92 10.42 -12.80 2.36
C ILE A 92 9.66 -11.91 3.35
N ILE A 93 8.98 -12.52 4.33
CA ILE A 93 8.19 -11.82 5.33
C ILE A 93 9.12 -11.39 6.47
N SER A 94 9.02 -10.14 6.92
CA SER A 94 9.85 -9.67 8.04
C SER A 94 9.52 -10.40 9.35
N GLN A 95 10.51 -10.54 10.25
CA GLN A 95 10.26 -10.96 11.64
C GLN A 95 9.87 -9.78 12.54
N ASP A 96 10.04 -8.54 12.06
CA ASP A 96 9.64 -7.35 12.82
C ASP A 96 8.17 -7.50 13.24
N ASN A 97 7.85 -7.14 14.49
CA ASN A 97 6.50 -7.31 15.08
C ASN A 97 5.91 -8.72 14.94
N ASN A 98 6.75 -9.75 14.80
CA ASN A 98 6.38 -11.16 14.62
C ASN A 98 5.59 -11.44 13.33
N TRP A 99 5.69 -10.58 12.31
CA TRP A 99 4.92 -10.72 11.07
C TRP A 99 5.04 -12.10 10.41
N ARG A 100 6.25 -12.64 10.30
CA ARG A 100 6.47 -13.99 9.76
C ARG A 100 5.79 -15.07 10.59
N SER A 101 5.85 -14.96 11.92
CA SER A 101 5.22 -15.93 12.82
C SER A 101 3.69 -15.86 12.76
N ILE A 102 3.13 -14.65 12.63
CA ILE A 102 1.69 -14.43 12.40
C ILE A 102 1.27 -15.13 11.09
N ILE A 103 1.93 -14.83 9.97
CA ILE A 103 1.56 -15.41 8.67
C ILE A 103 1.75 -16.94 8.66
N ARG A 104 2.80 -17.46 9.31
CA ARG A 104 3.00 -18.90 9.48
C ARG A 104 1.87 -19.54 10.28
N ALA A 105 1.46 -18.92 11.38
CA ALA A 105 0.36 -19.40 12.22
C ALA A 105 -0.96 -19.45 11.44
N LEU A 106 -1.26 -18.41 10.66
CA LEU A 106 -2.43 -18.34 9.78
C LEU A 106 -2.42 -19.44 8.71
N ASN A 107 -1.25 -19.75 8.13
CA ASN A 107 -1.11 -20.81 7.13
C ASN A 107 -1.26 -22.23 7.73
N GLY A 108 -1.00 -22.39 9.04
CA GLY A 108 -1.11 -23.67 9.75
C GLY A 108 -2.53 -24.05 10.16
N VAL A 109 -3.52 -23.17 9.97
CA VAL A 109 -4.92 -23.44 10.30
C VAL A 109 -5.67 -23.90 9.04
N ASP A 110 -6.05 -25.18 8.99
CA ASP A 110 -6.64 -25.83 7.81
C ASP A 110 -7.97 -25.20 7.35
N ARG A 111 -8.83 -24.77 8.29
CA ARG A 111 -10.16 -24.20 8.02
C ARG A 111 -10.28 -22.78 8.57
N MET A 112 -9.40 -21.90 8.12
CA MET A 112 -9.45 -20.49 8.50
C MET A 112 -10.27 -19.66 7.48
N PRO A 113 -11.18 -18.79 7.95
CA PRO A 113 -11.83 -17.82 7.07
C PRO A 113 -10.81 -16.96 6.32
N GLU A 114 -11.04 -16.74 5.03
CA GLU A 114 -10.14 -15.94 4.19
C GLU A 114 -10.03 -14.48 4.66
N THR A 115 -11.03 -13.96 5.36
CA THR A 115 -11.04 -12.62 5.96
C THR A 115 -9.82 -12.38 6.86
N TYR A 116 -9.43 -13.36 7.69
CA TYR A 116 -8.24 -13.24 8.55
C TYR A 116 -6.93 -13.13 7.74
N LYS A 117 -6.83 -13.87 6.62
CA LYS A 117 -5.67 -13.79 5.71
C LYS A 117 -5.62 -12.44 5.01
N LYS A 118 -6.77 -11.95 4.55
CA LYS A 118 -6.91 -10.62 3.94
C LYS A 118 -6.49 -9.53 4.92
N ILE A 119 -7.00 -9.54 6.15
CA ILE A 119 -6.62 -8.58 7.19
C ILE A 119 -5.11 -8.61 7.43
N ALA A 120 -4.52 -9.78 7.63
CA ALA A 120 -3.07 -9.90 7.86
C ALA A 120 -2.24 -9.38 6.68
N LEU A 121 -2.70 -9.64 5.44
CA LEU A 121 -2.06 -9.17 4.22
C LEU A 121 -2.08 -7.63 4.13
N VAL A 122 -3.25 -7.03 4.35
CA VAL A 122 -3.45 -5.57 4.34
C VAL A 122 -2.59 -4.91 5.41
N LYS A 123 -2.65 -5.37 6.67
CA LYS A 123 -1.85 -4.79 7.76
C LYS A 123 -0.34 -4.99 7.54
N TYR A 124 0.08 -6.08 6.91
CA TYR A 124 1.49 -6.25 6.52
C TYR A 124 1.91 -5.27 5.40
N MET A 125 1.03 -4.99 4.42
CA MET A 125 1.32 -3.97 3.41
C MET A 125 1.41 -2.56 4.00
N GLN A 126 0.55 -2.24 4.97
CA GLN A 126 0.64 -0.99 5.74
C GLN A 126 1.98 -0.92 6.52
N TYR A 127 2.42 -2.04 7.09
CA TYR A 127 3.76 -2.16 7.69
C TYR A 127 4.90 -1.88 6.71
N LEU A 128 4.86 -2.48 5.52
CA LEU A 128 5.87 -2.25 4.49
C LEU A 128 5.92 -0.77 4.07
N THR A 129 4.77 -0.12 3.96
CA THR A 129 4.68 1.31 3.67
C THR A 129 5.31 2.15 4.79
N SER A 130 4.98 1.89 6.06
CA SER A 130 5.62 2.56 7.20
C SER A 130 7.13 2.41 7.18
N ARG A 131 7.65 1.19 6.94
CA ARG A 131 9.09 0.93 6.83
C ARG A 131 9.71 1.71 5.67
N GLN A 132 9.04 1.78 4.53
CA GLN A 132 9.52 2.51 3.35
C GLN A 132 9.64 4.02 3.64
N GLU A 133 8.66 4.62 4.32
CA GLU A 133 8.69 6.05 4.69
C GLU A 133 9.82 6.37 5.67
N VAL A 134 10.13 5.49 6.62
CA VAL A 134 11.30 5.65 7.49
C VAL A 134 12.60 5.61 6.68
N VAL A 135 12.74 4.67 5.74
CA VAL A 135 13.94 4.61 4.88
C VAL A 135 14.08 5.86 4.03
N LYS A 136 12.98 6.32 3.41
CA LYS A 136 12.95 7.55 2.58
C LYS A 136 13.34 8.78 3.39
N SER A 137 12.71 9.02 4.53
CA SER A 137 12.99 10.21 5.38
C SER A 137 14.44 10.24 5.86
N ARG A 138 15.04 9.08 6.16
CA ARG A 138 16.45 9.00 6.54
C ARG A 138 17.39 9.31 5.38
N TYR A 139 17.07 8.80 4.19
CA TYR A 139 17.82 9.11 2.99
C TYR A 139 17.73 10.61 2.65
N ALA A 140 16.53 11.20 2.74
CA ALA A 140 16.26 12.63 2.55
C ALA A 140 17.14 13.51 3.44
N ASN A 141 17.07 13.28 4.75
CA ASN A 141 17.76 14.09 5.75
C ASN A 141 19.28 14.10 5.55
N ARG A 142 19.85 12.99 5.05
CA ARG A 142 21.29 12.90 4.75
C ARG A 142 21.69 13.60 3.46
N GLN A 143 20.84 13.59 2.45
CA GLN A 143 21.11 14.32 1.21
C GLN A 143 21.04 15.83 1.41
N SER A 144 20.06 16.31 2.17
CA SER A 144 19.96 17.73 2.55
C SER A 144 21.19 18.21 3.34
N GLY A 145 21.80 17.34 4.16
CA GLY A 145 23.06 17.63 4.86
C GLY A 145 24.31 17.61 3.96
N LYS A 146 24.34 16.75 2.93
CA LYS A 146 25.48 16.62 1.99
C LYS A 146 25.49 17.69 0.90
N ALA A 147 24.36 18.36 0.63
CA ALA A 147 24.30 19.47 -0.32
C ALA A 147 25.12 20.71 0.11
N GLY A 148 25.64 20.73 1.35
CA GLY A 148 26.52 21.77 1.88
C GLY A 148 28.03 21.49 1.78
N GLU A 149 28.46 20.29 1.38
CA GLU A 149 29.89 19.94 1.33
C GLU A 149 30.28 19.32 -0.03
N ALA A 150 31.21 19.97 -0.72
CA ALA A 150 31.72 19.54 -2.01
C ALA A 150 32.33 18.13 -1.94
N ARG A 151 31.92 17.25 -2.86
CA ARG A 151 32.42 15.87 -2.99
C ARG A 151 33.87 15.85 -3.52
N PRO A 152 34.78 15.07 -2.92
CA PRO A 152 35.95 14.59 -3.65
C PRO A 152 35.57 13.36 -4.49
N GLU A 153 36.09 13.33 -5.71
CA GLU A 153 35.99 12.22 -6.65
C GLU A 153 37.00 11.13 -6.28
N ASN A 154 36.52 9.97 -5.85
CA ASN A 154 37.03 8.64 -6.18
C ASN A 154 36.32 7.59 -5.32
N GLU A 155 35.70 6.60 -5.94
CA GLU A 155 35.87 5.18 -5.55
C GLU A 155 35.08 4.23 -6.46
N SER A 156 35.87 3.31 -7.03
CA SER A 156 35.62 1.88 -7.32
C SER A 156 34.20 1.37 -7.60
N ALA A 157 34.11 0.66 -8.72
CA ALA A 157 32.95 -0.09 -9.18
C ALA A 157 32.59 -1.23 -8.21
N VAL A 158 31.72 -0.93 -7.25
CA VAL A 158 30.90 -1.88 -6.51
C VAL A 158 29.45 -1.68 -6.96
N TYR A 159 28.71 -2.79 -7.13
CA TYR A 159 27.31 -2.86 -7.57
C TYR A 159 26.51 -1.59 -7.24
N ARG A 160 26.27 -0.74 -8.25
CA ARG A 160 25.47 0.47 -8.12
C ARG A 160 23.99 0.07 -8.14
N PRO A 161 23.19 0.41 -7.12
CA PRO A 161 21.73 0.48 -7.24
C PRO A 161 21.41 1.24 -8.53
N THR A 162 20.52 0.69 -9.36
CA THR A 162 20.38 1.16 -10.75
C THR A 162 20.16 2.69 -10.81
N ALA A 163 20.74 3.37 -11.79
CA ALA A 163 20.56 4.82 -11.95
C ALA A 163 19.07 5.23 -11.96
N ARG A 164 18.19 4.36 -12.48
CA ARG A 164 16.72 4.47 -12.45
C ARG A 164 16.14 4.53 -11.04
N PHE A 165 16.73 3.85 -10.06
CA PHE A 165 16.25 3.81 -8.68
C PHE A 165 16.67 5.06 -7.89
N ARG A 166 17.93 5.50 -8.04
CA ARG A 166 18.35 6.81 -7.52
C ARG A 166 17.49 7.93 -8.10
N GLU A 167 17.20 7.88 -9.39
CA GLU A 167 16.27 8.80 -10.04
C GLU A 167 14.85 8.71 -9.45
N THR A 168 14.30 7.52 -9.20
CA THR A 168 12.97 7.35 -8.58
C THR A 168 12.92 7.87 -7.13
N MET A 169 13.98 7.63 -6.34
CA MET A 169 14.12 8.17 -4.97
C MET A 169 14.30 9.70 -4.98
N LEU A 170 15.09 10.24 -5.91
CA LEU A 170 15.32 11.68 -6.06
C LEU A 170 14.08 12.42 -6.59
N ILE A 171 13.32 11.83 -7.52
CA ILE A 171 12.02 12.36 -7.98
C ILE A 171 11.04 12.45 -6.80
N ASN A 172 11.07 11.47 -5.88
CA ASN A 172 10.24 11.49 -4.67
C ASN A 172 10.70 12.54 -3.64
N LEU A 173 12.01 12.80 -3.53
CA LEU A 173 12.56 13.85 -2.65
C LEU A 173 12.29 15.26 -3.18
N ASN A 174 12.30 15.42 -4.50
CA ASN A 174 12.03 16.67 -5.21
C ASN A 174 10.54 16.91 -5.48
N ALA A 175 9.66 16.06 -4.96
CA ALA A 175 8.26 16.44 -4.73
C ALA A 175 8.27 17.48 -3.60
N SER A 176 8.66 18.70 -3.95
CA SER A 176 8.81 19.83 -3.03
C SER A 176 7.51 20.05 -2.23
N PRO A 177 7.61 20.55 -0.98
CA PRO A 177 6.48 20.98 -0.16
C PRO A 177 5.71 22.19 -0.74
N GLU A 178 6.02 22.61 -1.97
CA GLU A 178 5.35 23.73 -2.64
C GLU A 178 3.92 23.39 -3.12
N LEU A 179 3.55 22.10 -3.19
CA LEU A 179 2.17 21.68 -3.45
C LEU A 179 1.30 21.63 -2.17
N GLU A 180 1.85 21.87 -0.98
CA GLU A 180 1.05 21.99 0.26
C GLU A 180 0.31 23.33 0.39
N ARG A 181 0.45 24.24 -0.59
CA ARG A 181 -0.07 25.62 -0.48
C ARG A 181 -1.37 25.92 -1.21
N HIS A 182 -2.03 24.96 -1.86
CA HIS A 182 -3.37 25.18 -2.40
C HIS A 182 -4.40 24.27 -1.73
N GLU A 183 -5.35 24.94 -1.09
CA GLU A 183 -6.45 24.46 -0.25
C GLU A 183 -7.23 23.29 -0.87
N THR A 184 -6.81 22.08 -0.53
CA THR A 184 -7.64 20.91 -0.24
C THR A 184 -6.73 19.91 0.46
N SER A 185 -6.97 19.67 1.74
CA SER A 185 -6.10 18.85 2.60
C SER A 185 -6.20 17.37 2.26
N PHE A 186 -5.64 16.91 1.13
CA PHE A 186 -5.69 15.49 0.77
C PHE A 186 -5.07 14.60 1.85
N SER A 187 -5.74 13.50 2.16
CA SER A 187 -5.30 12.45 3.08
C SER A 187 -5.17 11.12 2.34
N ARG A 188 -4.14 10.36 2.69
CA ARG A 188 -3.77 9.14 1.97
C ARG A 188 -4.75 8.01 2.30
N LEU A 189 -5.17 7.26 1.29
CA LEU A 189 -5.90 6.01 1.48
C LEU A 189 -5.02 5.00 2.23
N PRO A 190 -5.59 4.24 3.19
CA PRO A 190 -4.85 3.14 3.80
C PRO A 190 -4.58 2.06 2.74
N LYS A 191 -3.30 1.74 2.54
CA LYS A 191 -2.89 0.82 1.49
C LYS A 191 -3.50 -0.57 1.67
N GLY A 192 -4.11 -1.10 0.62
CA GLY A 192 -4.79 -2.39 0.57
C GLY A 192 -6.15 -2.41 1.28
N GLU A 193 -6.53 -1.34 1.95
CA GLU A 193 -7.84 -1.19 2.59
C GLU A 193 -8.85 -0.62 1.60
N THR A 194 -10.09 -1.08 1.69
CA THR A 194 -11.17 -0.62 0.84
C THR A 194 -11.94 0.48 1.55
N VAL A 195 -12.02 1.66 0.94
CA VAL A 195 -12.78 2.80 1.43
C VAL A 195 -14.01 2.98 0.55
N GLU A 196 -15.19 2.99 1.16
CA GLU A 196 -16.45 3.26 0.47
C GLU A 196 -16.68 4.77 0.39
N VAL A 197 -17.05 5.24 -0.80
CA VAL A 197 -17.31 6.65 -1.06
C VAL A 197 -18.61 6.80 -1.85
N ASP A 198 -19.49 7.65 -1.34
CA ASP A 198 -20.72 8.01 -2.01
C ASP A 198 -20.51 9.23 -2.90
N LEU A 199 -20.95 9.15 -4.16
CA LEU A 199 -20.96 10.25 -5.10
C LEU A 199 -22.21 11.09 -4.88
N GLU A 200 -22.03 12.29 -4.33
CA GLU A 200 -23.11 13.25 -4.13
C GLU A 200 -23.46 13.99 -5.44
N GLY A 201 -24.20 13.31 -6.32
CA GLY A 201 -24.72 13.88 -7.57
C GLY A 201 -23.62 14.30 -8.55
N GLU A 202 -23.69 15.53 -9.08
CA GLU A 202 -22.74 16.05 -10.08
C GLU A 202 -21.38 16.48 -9.49
N HIS A 203 -21.17 16.37 -8.18
CA HIS A 203 -19.91 16.79 -7.57
C HIS A 203 -18.80 15.76 -7.84
N PRO A 204 -17.70 16.16 -8.51
CA PRO A 204 -16.57 15.27 -8.70
C PRO A 204 -15.88 14.98 -7.36
N ILE A 205 -15.40 13.75 -7.23
CA ILE A 205 -14.39 13.39 -6.23
C ILE A 205 -13.04 13.69 -6.84
N ASP A 206 -12.38 14.74 -6.35
CA ASP A 206 -10.97 14.95 -6.62
C ASP A 206 -10.13 13.90 -5.87
N LEU A 207 -9.13 13.35 -6.55
CA LEU A 207 -8.17 12.43 -5.97
C LEU A 207 -6.77 12.66 -6.54
N LEU A 208 -5.76 12.25 -5.79
CA LEU A 208 -4.38 12.25 -6.25
C LEU A 208 -3.91 10.81 -6.44
N LEU A 209 -3.44 10.47 -7.65
CA LEU A 209 -2.66 9.26 -7.89
C LEU A 209 -1.18 9.64 -7.85
N ALA A 210 -0.48 9.28 -6.78
CA ALA A 210 0.77 9.91 -6.39
C ALA A 210 0.60 11.45 -6.27
N LYS A 211 1.10 12.21 -7.24
CA LYS A 211 0.98 13.68 -7.30
C LYS A 211 0.05 14.18 -8.41
N HIS A 212 -0.51 13.27 -9.21
CA HIS A 212 -1.29 13.63 -10.41
C HIS A 212 -2.76 13.77 -10.03
N GLN A 213 -3.31 14.95 -10.30
CA GLN A 213 -4.71 15.26 -9.98
C GLN A 213 -5.65 14.57 -10.97
N CYS A 214 -6.52 13.73 -10.44
CA CYS A 214 -7.54 13.00 -11.19
C CYS A 214 -8.92 13.26 -10.55
N ARG A 215 -9.98 12.92 -11.27
CA ARG A 215 -11.36 13.06 -10.79
C ARG A 215 -12.19 11.83 -11.09
N ILE A 216 -13.08 11.46 -10.18
CA ILE A 216 -14.18 10.53 -10.44
C ILE A 216 -15.47 11.32 -10.39
N LEU A 217 -16.32 11.19 -11.39
CA LEU A 217 -17.57 11.94 -11.47
C LEU A 217 -18.70 11.12 -12.07
N LEU A 218 -19.90 11.35 -11.55
CA LEU A 218 -21.14 10.74 -12.04
C LEU A 218 -21.86 11.76 -12.93
N ARG A 219 -21.92 11.48 -14.23
CA ARG A 219 -22.80 12.18 -15.19
C ARG A 219 -23.91 11.23 -15.59
N ASP A 220 -24.06 10.94 -16.89
CA ASP A 220 -24.89 9.84 -17.39
C ASP A 220 -24.30 8.47 -17.03
N ARG A 221 -22.98 8.42 -16.85
CA ARG A 221 -22.19 7.25 -16.46
C ARG A 221 -21.08 7.66 -15.50
N LEU A 222 -20.54 6.68 -14.80
CA LEU A 222 -19.39 6.88 -13.92
C LEU A 222 -18.13 7.04 -14.77
N MET A 223 -17.40 8.14 -14.58
CA MET A 223 -16.23 8.48 -15.38
C MET A 223 -15.02 8.72 -14.47
N PHE A 224 -13.86 8.23 -14.91
CA PHE A 224 -12.55 8.64 -14.42
C PHE A 224 -11.96 9.67 -15.37
N VAL A 225 -11.49 10.80 -14.83
CA VAL A 225 -10.84 11.87 -15.58
C VAL A 225 -9.40 12.01 -15.11
N ASP A 226 -8.46 11.81 -16.01
CA ASP A 226 -7.03 11.99 -15.70
C ASP A 226 -6.63 13.47 -15.65
N GLN A 227 -5.38 13.74 -15.29
CA GLN A 227 -4.84 15.10 -15.22
C GLN A 227 -4.77 15.82 -16.57
N GLY A 228 -4.76 15.07 -17.68
CA GLY A 228 -4.81 15.61 -19.04
C GLY A 228 -6.24 15.97 -19.48
N GLY A 229 -7.24 15.64 -18.67
CA GLY A 229 -8.65 15.81 -18.99
C GLY A 229 -9.24 14.68 -19.84
N ASN A 230 -8.53 13.57 -20.01
CA ASN A 230 -9.04 12.41 -20.74
C ASN A 230 -10.05 11.66 -19.88
N ASN A 231 -11.19 11.34 -20.47
CA ASN A 231 -12.28 10.65 -19.79
C ASN A 231 -12.25 9.15 -20.14
N SER A 232 -12.32 8.31 -19.12
CA SER A 232 -12.48 6.85 -19.24
C SER A 232 -13.73 6.42 -18.49
N GLU A 233 -14.57 5.59 -19.11
CA GLU A 233 -15.78 5.06 -18.46
C GLU A 233 -15.40 3.99 -17.44
N LEU A 234 -15.90 4.15 -16.21
CA LEU A 234 -15.82 3.14 -15.16
C LEU A 234 -17.06 2.25 -15.28
N ARG A 235 -16.84 0.97 -15.56
CA ARG A 235 -17.91 -0.02 -15.72
C ARG A 235 -18.46 -0.45 -14.36
N GLU A 236 -19.67 -1.00 -14.36
CA GLU A 236 -20.18 -1.71 -13.19
C GLU A 236 -19.25 -2.88 -12.84
N GLY A 237 -19.04 -3.10 -11.55
CA GLY A 237 -18.04 -4.01 -11.04
C GLY A 237 -16.68 -3.34 -10.92
N ARG A 238 -15.62 -4.11 -11.17
CA ARG A 238 -14.24 -3.73 -10.84
C ARG A 238 -13.54 -3.07 -12.03
N ASN A 239 -12.84 -1.96 -11.75
CA ASN A 239 -12.00 -1.24 -12.69
C ASN A 239 -10.61 -1.02 -12.09
N VAL A 240 -9.56 -1.39 -12.80
CA VAL A 240 -8.16 -1.09 -12.44
C VAL A 240 -7.73 0.19 -13.12
N VAL A 241 -7.31 1.16 -12.32
CA VAL A 241 -6.64 2.37 -12.79
C VAL A 241 -5.14 2.19 -12.64
N GLY A 242 -4.40 2.42 -13.71
CA GLY A 242 -2.95 2.25 -13.67
C GLY A 242 -2.29 2.49 -15.00
N ARG A 243 -0.97 2.41 -14.98
CA ARG A 243 -0.12 2.68 -16.14
C ARG A 243 0.12 1.49 -17.06
N ASP A 244 -0.28 0.30 -16.61
CA ASP A 244 -0.18 -0.91 -17.40
C ASP A 244 -1.24 -0.92 -18.50
N VAL A 245 -0.90 -1.41 -19.68
CA VAL A 245 -1.83 -1.52 -20.83
C VAL A 245 -2.98 -2.49 -20.55
N THR A 246 -2.83 -3.35 -19.54
CA THR A 246 -3.86 -4.27 -19.07
C THR A 246 -4.84 -3.64 -18.08
N SER A 247 -4.67 -2.35 -17.73
CA SER A 247 -5.59 -1.62 -16.85
C SER A 247 -6.87 -1.25 -17.59
N ASP A 248 -8.01 -1.23 -16.88
CA ASP A 248 -9.29 -0.78 -17.45
C ASP A 248 -9.28 0.73 -17.75
N VAL A 249 -8.62 1.49 -16.88
CA VAL A 249 -8.31 2.91 -17.08
C VAL A 249 -6.81 3.08 -17.17
N ILE A 250 -6.33 3.34 -18.39
CA ILE A 250 -4.91 3.42 -18.71
C ILE A 250 -4.43 4.87 -18.53
N MET A 251 -3.56 5.07 -17.55
CA MET A 251 -2.84 6.32 -17.33
C MET A 251 -1.63 6.43 -18.26
N ASP A 252 -1.19 7.65 -18.57
CA ASP A 252 -0.04 7.88 -19.45
C ASP A 252 1.21 7.11 -18.97
N ALA A 253 1.77 6.32 -19.90
CA ALA A 253 3.01 5.56 -19.77
C ALA A 253 4.28 6.44 -19.67
N SER A 254 4.18 7.74 -19.49
CA SER A 254 5.26 8.64 -19.06
C SER A 254 5.27 8.88 -17.54
N LEU A 255 4.13 8.73 -16.85
CA LEU A 255 3.94 9.06 -15.43
C LEU A 255 4.54 7.98 -14.49
N ARG A 256 5.86 7.99 -14.30
CA ARG A 256 6.59 6.88 -13.64
C ARG A 256 6.27 6.64 -12.16
N ASP A 257 5.70 7.63 -11.50
CA ASP A 257 5.18 7.59 -10.13
C ASP A 257 3.76 7.02 -10.05
N VAL A 258 3.05 6.90 -11.17
CA VAL A 258 1.82 6.10 -11.24
C VAL A 258 2.20 4.62 -11.40
N SER A 259 1.76 3.78 -10.46
CA SER A 259 1.97 2.33 -10.49
C SER A 259 1.30 1.65 -11.68
N ARG A 260 1.85 0.52 -12.12
CA ARG A 260 1.28 -0.32 -13.20
C ARG A 260 -0.18 -0.68 -12.96
N LYS A 261 -0.48 -1.19 -11.77
CA LYS A 261 -1.82 -1.20 -11.17
C LYS A 261 -1.76 -0.28 -9.95
N HIS A 262 -2.57 0.77 -9.90
CA HIS A 262 -2.45 1.84 -8.90
C HIS A 262 -3.64 1.83 -7.93
N LEU A 263 -4.84 1.95 -8.47
CA LEU A 263 -6.08 2.07 -7.72
C LEU A 263 -7.07 1.07 -8.29
N ILE A 264 -7.78 0.37 -7.42
CA ILE A 264 -8.96 -0.43 -7.79
C ILE A 264 -10.19 0.39 -7.44
N VAL A 265 -11.09 0.55 -8.40
CA VAL A 265 -12.39 1.20 -8.26
C VAL A 265 -13.48 0.18 -8.53
N GLU A 266 -14.23 -0.19 -7.50
CA GLU A 266 -15.42 -1.03 -7.64
C GLU A 266 -16.67 -0.15 -7.63
N SER A 267 -17.54 -0.30 -8.62
CA SER A 267 -18.79 0.45 -8.72
C SER A 267 -19.98 -0.49 -8.75
N ASN A 268 -21.05 -0.13 -8.04
CA ASN A 268 -22.35 -0.80 -8.15
C ASN A 268 -23.28 -0.12 -9.19
N GLY A 269 -22.78 0.87 -9.94
CA GLY A 269 -23.56 1.65 -10.91
C GLY A 269 -24.52 2.69 -10.31
N VAL A 270 -24.73 2.72 -8.99
CA VAL A 270 -25.75 3.55 -8.30
C VAL A 270 -25.09 4.66 -7.45
N GLY A 271 -23.96 5.18 -7.91
CA GLY A 271 -23.29 6.32 -7.27
C GLY A 271 -22.47 6.00 -6.02
N GLN A 272 -22.42 4.75 -5.58
CA GLN A 272 -21.45 4.33 -4.55
C GLN A 272 -20.26 3.64 -5.22
N ILE A 273 -19.06 4.00 -4.79
CA ILE A 273 -17.81 3.40 -5.26
C ILE A 273 -16.98 2.93 -4.08
N LYS A 274 -16.19 1.88 -4.30
CA LYS A 274 -15.19 1.41 -3.36
C LYS A 274 -13.80 1.60 -3.94
N LEU A 275 -12.91 2.20 -3.16
CA LEU A 275 -11.57 2.58 -3.56
C LEU A 275 -10.56 1.77 -2.75
N THR A 276 -9.67 1.06 -3.44
CA THR A 276 -8.58 0.30 -2.80
C THR A 276 -7.24 0.69 -3.40
N ASP A 277 -6.38 1.33 -2.59
CA ASP A 277 -5.02 1.71 -3.01
C ASP A 277 -4.08 0.51 -2.99
N ILE A 278 -3.54 0.14 -4.15
CA ILE A 278 -2.54 -0.93 -4.31
C ILE A 278 -1.19 -0.39 -4.80
N SER A 279 -1.04 0.93 -4.79
CA SER A 279 0.09 1.61 -5.40
C SER A 279 1.36 1.62 -4.54
N SER A 280 2.50 1.90 -5.19
CA SER A 280 3.76 2.17 -4.50
C SER A 280 3.84 3.60 -3.93
N HIS A 281 3.14 4.55 -4.54
CA HIS A 281 3.29 5.98 -4.27
C HIS A 281 2.10 6.62 -3.55
N GLY A 282 1.03 5.87 -3.36
CA GLY A 282 -0.16 6.30 -2.64
C GLY A 282 -1.23 6.87 -3.53
N THR A 283 -2.47 6.64 -3.10
CA THR A 283 -3.64 7.39 -3.54
C THR A 283 -4.12 8.29 -2.40
N SER A 284 -4.56 9.51 -2.69
CA SER A 284 -5.07 10.44 -1.67
C SER A 284 -6.42 11.03 -2.06
N LEU A 285 -7.28 11.26 -1.06
CA LEU A 285 -8.63 11.82 -1.18
C LEU A 285 -8.82 12.98 -0.20
N PRO A 286 -9.79 13.88 -0.43
CA PRO A 286 -10.24 14.82 0.59
C PRO A 286 -10.64 14.08 1.89
N PRO A 287 -10.31 14.59 3.09
CA PRO A 287 -10.45 13.86 4.36
C PRO A 287 -11.88 13.45 4.67
N LYS A 288 -12.85 14.26 4.20
CA LYS A 288 -14.28 14.00 4.35
C LYS A 288 -14.73 12.62 3.83
N TYR A 289 -13.94 11.97 2.96
CA TYR A 289 -14.23 10.64 2.43
C TYR A 289 -13.54 9.51 3.22
N LEU A 290 -12.72 9.83 4.22
CA LEU A 290 -11.96 8.86 5.02
C LEU A 290 -12.52 8.65 6.43
N ASP A 291 -13.45 9.51 6.87
CA ASP A 291 -14.02 9.48 8.23
C ASP A 291 -15.02 8.32 8.45
N HIS A 292 -15.29 7.53 7.41
CA HIS A 292 -16.19 6.38 7.42
C HIS A 292 -15.51 5.10 6.92
N THR A 293 -14.30 4.78 7.42
CA THR A 293 -13.72 3.44 7.23
C THR A 293 -14.49 2.41 8.04
N SER A 294 -15.48 1.79 7.41
CA SER A 294 -16.12 0.55 7.90
C SER A 294 -15.65 -0.62 7.05
N ILE A 295 -15.08 -1.66 7.69
CA ILE A 295 -14.99 -3.01 7.14
C ILE A 295 -15.86 -3.93 8.00
#